data_AF-A0AAU6QP83-F1
#
_entry.id   AF-A0AAU6QP83-F1
#
_cell.length_a   1.000
_cell.length_b   1.000
_cell.length_c   1.000
_cell.angle_alpha   90.00
_cell.angle_beta   90.00
_cell.angle_gamma   90.00
#
_symmetry.space_group_name_H-M   'P 1'
#
loop_
_entity.id
_entity.type
_entity.pdbx_description
1 polymer ?
#
loop_
_entity_poly.entity_id
_entity_poly.type
_entity_poly.pdbx_seq_one_letter_code
_entity_poly.pdbx_strand_id
1 'polypeptide(L)'
;MVENYPSFVVERTMMWDCGRDGNFWGNYALGCLPDEVLTQCGDRLAFVSTTESDGRRLTQRFCEGRDIVVLSERIVPKGHRSEADAQVRYFVFAVLHEVAHAYCDHRPPNEISKDENDAQEAEANALAFQWFNDFIGQENRPALPEFTQQELERAQAANREAMLDALGRR
;
A
#
# COMPACT_ATOMS: atom_id res chain seq x y z
N MET A 1 -16.75 -20.30 -37.60
CA MET A 1 -16.74 -21.17 -36.41
C MET A 1 -16.54 -20.25 -35.22
N VAL A 2 -17.51 -20.22 -34.31
CA VAL A 2 -17.49 -19.40 -33.10
C VAL A 2 -16.93 -20.29 -32.01
N GLU A 3 -15.68 -20.06 -31.62
CA GLU A 3 -15.14 -20.66 -30.39
C GLU A 3 -15.34 -19.67 -29.25
N ASN A 4 -16.35 -19.96 -28.45
CA ASN A 4 -16.58 -19.37 -27.14
C ASN A 4 -15.47 -19.82 -26.19
N TYR A 5 -14.63 -18.90 -25.74
CA TYR A 5 -13.96 -19.04 -24.45
C TYR A 5 -14.77 -18.26 -23.41
N PRO A 6 -15.21 -18.89 -22.31
CA PRO A 6 -15.77 -18.15 -21.21
C PRO A 6 -14.61 -17.42 -20.51
N SER A 7 -14.45 -16.13 -20.78
CA SER A 7 -13.56 -15.25 -20.01
C SER A 7 -14.16 -15.01 -18.63
N PHE A 8 -14.06 -16.00 -17.74
CA PHE A 8 -14.08 -15.74 -16.30
C PHE A 8 -12.68 -15.30 -15.89
N VAL A 9 -12.28 -14.10 -16.32
CA VAL A 9 -11.35 -13.32 -15.51
C VAL A 9 -12.23 -12.67 -14.47
N VAL A 10 -12.32 -13.28 -13.29
CA VAL A 10 -12.70 -12.50 -12.12
C VAL A 10 -11.58 -11.48 -12.01
N GLU A 11 -11.82 -10.25 -12.44
CA GLU A 11 -10.95 -9.11 -12.15
C GLU A 11 -10.95 -8.96 -10.62
N ARG A 12 -10.07 -9.71 -9.96
CA ARG A 12 -9.82 -9.63 -8.52
C ARG A 12 -9.01 -8.39 -8.27
N THR A 13 -9.66 -7.24 -8.34
CA THR A 13 -9.00 -5.95 -8.14
C THR A 13 -9.20 -5.52 -6.71
N MET A 14 -8.10 -5.20 -6.03
CA MET A 14 -8.13 -4.57 -4.72
C MET A 14 -8.97 -3.29 -4.77
N MET A 15 -9.82 -3.08 -3.76
CA MET A 15 -10.74 -1.95 -3.78
C MET A 15 -10.07 -0.69 -3.21
N TRP A 16 -10.17 0.43 -3.95
CA TRP A 16 -9.59 1.71 -3.58
C TRP A 16 -10.66 2.80 -3.41
N ASP A 17 -10.61 3.51 -2.28
CA ASP A 17 -11.36 4.76 -2.08
C ASP A 17 -10.48 5.82 -1.39
N CYS A 18 -9.39 6.20 -2.06
CA CYS A 18 -8.33 7.08 -1.55
C CYS A 18 -8.20 8.40 -2.34
N GLY A 19 -9.27 8.84 -3.01
CA GLY A 19 -9.25 9.97 -3.94
C GLY A 19 -8.54 9.65 -5.27
N ARG A 20 -8.53 10.59 -6.22
CA ARG A 20 -7.99 10.35 -7.56
C ARG A 20 -6.52 9.91 -7.55
N ASP A 21 -5.66 10.69 -6.89
CA ASP A 21 -4.22 10.46 -6.90
C ASP A 21 -3.86 9.20 -6.09
N GLY A 22 -4.52 8.99 -4.95
CA GLY A 22 -4.33 7.80 -4.12
C GLY A 22 -4.74 6.51 -4.82
N ASN A 23 -5.87 6.53 -5.55
CA ASN A 23 -6.29 5.38 -6.35
C ASN A 23 -5.32 5.10 -7.49
N PHE A 24 -4.79 6.12 -8.16
CA PHE A 24 -3.81 5.95 -9.23
C PHE A 24 -2.52 5.29 -8.72
N TRP A 25 -1.91 5.86 -7.68
CA TRP A 25 -0.67 5.31 -7.12
C TRP A 25 -0.88 3.98 -6.39
N GLY A 26 -2.08 3.75 -5.85
CA GLY A 26 -2.45 2.45 -5.27
C GLY A 26 -2.41 1.35 -6.32
N ASN A 27 -3.01 1.58 -7.48
CA ASN A 27 -2.92 0.64 -8.61
C ASN A 27 -1.49 0.46 -9.11
N TYR A 28 -0.67 1.52 -9.12
CA TYR A 28 0.76 1.38 -9.42
C TYR A 28 1.45 0.46 -8.41
N ALA A 29 1.20 0.62 -7.11
CA ALA A 29 1.77 -0.24 -6.07
C ALA A 29 1.36 -1.70 -6.24
N LEU A 30 0.12 -1.99 -6.68
CA LEU A 30 -0.30 -3.36 -7.00
C LEU A 30 0.51 -3.98 -8.14
N GLY A 31 0.95 -3.17 -9.11
CA GLY A 31 1.84 -3.63 -10.17
C GLY A 31 3.21 -4.09 -9.67
N CYS A 32 3.61 -3.70 -8.45
CA CYS A 32 4.86 -4.15 -7.83
C CYS A 32 4.73 -5.52 -7.14
N LEU A 33 3.52 -6.07 -6.99
CA LEU A 33 3.30 -7.34 -6.30
C LEU A 33 3.49 -8.53 -7.24
N PRO A 34 4.03 -9.66 -6.74
CA PRO A 34 3.95 -10.93 -7.45
C PRO A 34 2.49 -11.37 -7.70
N ASP A 35 2.26 -12.09 -8.80
CA ASP A 35 0.93 -12.56 -9.21
C ASP A 35 0.25 -13.43 -8.13
N GLU A 36 1.03 -14.25 -7.41
CA GLU A 36 0.52 -15.08 -6.33
C GLU A 36 -0.03 -14.25 -5.17
N VAL A 37 0.63 -13.14 -4.83
CA VAL A 37 0.20 -12.24 -3.73
C VAL A 37 -1.09 -11.53 -4.12
N LEU A 38 -1.18 -11.04 -5.35
CA LEU A 38 -2.40 -10.44 -5.90
C LEU A 38 -3.57 -11.43 -5.88
N THR A 39 -3.34 -12.67 -6.28
CA THR A 39 -4.37 -13.71 -6.32
C THR A 39 -4.90 -14.05 -4.93
N GLN A 40 -4.03 -14.04 -3.91
CA GLN A 40 -4.37 -14.37 -2.54
C GLN A 40 -5.08 -13.23 -1.79
N CYS A 41 -4.64 -11.98 -2.02
CA CYS A 41 -5.07 -10.85 -1.20
C CYS A 41 -6.06 -9.90 -1.91
N GLY A 42 -6.17 -9.95 -3.24
CA GLY A 42 -6.89 -8.94 -4.04
C GLY A 42 -8.34 -8.71 -3.60
N ASP A 43 -9.10 -9.77 -3.36
CA ASP A 43 -10.52 -9.65 -2.95
C ASP A 43 -10.70 -9.41 -1.44
N ARG A 44 -9.65 -9.67 -0.64
CA ARG A 44 -9.66 -9.56 0.83
C ARG A 44 -9.35 -8.15 1.30
N LEU A 45 -8.70 -7.31 0.50
CA LEU A 45 -8.26 -5.99 0.95
C LEU A 45 -9.08 -4.86 0.34
N ALA A 46 -9.33 -3.85 1.18
CA ALA A 46 -9.87 -2.58 0.73
C ALA A 46 -9.11 -1.42 1.40
N PHE A 47 -8.65 -0.48 0.57
CA PHE A 47 -7.90 0.69 1.00
C PHE A 47 -8.80 1.93 0.96
N VAL A 48 -8.77 2.72 2.03
CA VAL A 48 -9.54 3.96 2.13
C VAL A 48 -8.70 5.09 2.71
N SER A 49 -8.89 6.29 2.17
CA SER A 49 -8.46 7.52 2.80
C SER A 49 -9.57 8.57 2.67
N THR A 50 -9.48 9.61 3.49
CA THR A 50 -10.35 10.79 3.38
C THR A 50 -9.83 11.79 2.34
N THR A 51 -8.85 11.42 1.50
CA THR A 51 -8.38 12.30 0.43
C THR A 51 -9.55 12.70 -0.48
N GLU A 52 -9.72 14.02 -0.67
CA GLU A 52 -10.84 14.68 -1.39
C GLU A 52 -12.21 14.70 -0.67
N SER A 53 -12.30 14.30 0.60
CA SER A 53 -13.56 14.36 1.39
C SER A 53 -13.30 14.59 2.88
N ASP A 54 -14.12 15.38 3.56
CA ASP A 54 -13.99 15.58 5.02
C ASP A 54 -14.32 14.31 5.85
N GLY A 55 -14.86 13.28 5.20
CA GLY A 55 -15.18 11.99 5.83
C GLY A 55 -15.68 10.96 4.82
N ARG A 56 -15.68 9.68 5.21
CA ARG A 56 -16.14 8.57 4.36
C ARG A 56 -17.14 7.70 5.11
N ARG A 57 -18.30 7.45 4.50
CA ARG A 57 -19.23 6.41 4.96
C ARG A 57 -18.89 5.10 4.23
N LEU A 58 -18.32 4.15 4.96
CA LEU A 58 -18.07 2.82 4.41
C LEU A 58 -19.39 2.05 4.30
N THR A 59 -19.69 1.54 3.11
CA THR A 59 -20.89 0.74 2.88
C THR A 59 -20.65 -0.69 3.34
N GLN A 60 -21.71 -1.43 3.67
CA GLN A 60 -21.59 -2.85 4.02
C GLN A 60 -20.85 -3.64 2.92
N ARG A 61 -21.16 -3.35 1.65
CA ARG A 61 -20.46 -3.94 0.49
C ARG A 61 -18.95 -3.66 0.49
N PHE A 62 -18.51 -2.53 1.00
CA PHE A 62 -17.08 -2.20 1.10
C PHE A 62 -16.39 -3.08 2.13
N CYS A 63 -17.05 -3.29 3.27
CA CYS A 63 -16.48 -3.97 4.44
C CYS A 63 -16.66 -5.50 4.44
N GLU A 64 -17.66 -6.01 3.72
CA GLU A 64 -18.08 -7.41 3.82
C GLU A 64 -16.98 -8.37 3.35
N GLY A 65 -16.45 -9.16 4.30
CA GLY A 65 -15.42 -10.16 4.04
C GLY A 65 -14.03 -9.58 3.76
N ARG A 66 -13.76 -8.32 4.14
CA ARG A 66 -12.51 -7.62 3.84
C ARG A 66 -11.80 -7.03 5.04
N ASP A 67 -10.49 -7.06 4.95
CA ASP A 67 -9.56 -6.31 5.80
C ASP A 67 -9.46 -4.88 5.27
N ILE A 68 -9.86 -3.92 6.10
CA ILE A 68 -9.90 -2.50 5.73
C ILE A 68 -8.61 -1.83 6.17
N VAL A 69 -7.84 -1.35 5.20
CA VAL A 69 -6.61 -0.60 5.43
C VAL A 69 -6.90 0.90 5.29
N VAL A 70 -6.62 1.65 6.36
CA VAL A 70 -6.81 3.11 6.38
C VAL A 70 -5.50 3.80 6.08
N LEU A 71 -5.40 4.43 4.91
CA LEU A 71 -4.24 5.22 4.53
C LEU A 71 -4.37 6.66 5.02
N SER A 72 -3.31 7.15 5.66
CA SER A 72 -3.26 8.55 6.09
C SER A 72 -3.16 9.48 4.88
N GLU A 73 -3.99 10.51 4.79
CA GLU A 73 -3.96 11.46 3.66
C GLU A 73 -2.60 12.12 3.42
N ARG A 74 -1.79 12.26 4.47
CA ARG A 74 -0.46 12.90 4.39
C ARG A 74 0.52 12.10 3.53
N ILE A 75 0.33 10.77 3.45
CA ILE A 75 1.21 9.90 2.68
C ILE A 75 0.74 9.77 1.24
N VAL A 76 -0.51 10.12 0.93
CA VAL A 76 -1.06 10.09 -0.42
C VAL A 76 -0.37 11.16 -1.27
N PRO A 77 0.30 10.79 -2.38
CA PRO A 77 0.96 11.74 -3.26
C PRO A 77 -0.07 12.71 -3.86
N LYS A 78 0.29 13.99 -3.97
CA LYS A 78 -0.59 15.02 -4.53
C LYS A 78 -0.02 15.62 -5.81
N GLY A 79 -0.89 15.76 -6.81
CA GLY A 79 -0.60 16.41 -8.08
C GLY A 79 0.26 15.55 -9.03
N HIS A 80 0.84 16.19 -10.05
CA HIS A 80 1.68 15.50 -11.02
C HIS A 80 3.03 15.13 -10.40
N ARG A 81 3.20 13.85 -10.09
CA ARG A 81 4.41 13.25 -9.52
C ARG A 81 4.94 12.18 -10.48
N SER A 82 6.23 11.89 -10.40
CA SER A 82 6.83 10.72 -11.05
C SER A 82 7.02 9.60 -10.04
N GLU A 83 7.21 8.38 -10.52
CA GLU A 83 7.56 7.20 -9.70
C GLU A 83 8.89 7.35 -8.94
N ALA A 84 9.75 8.29 -9.35
CA ALA A 84 10.99 8.61 -8.66
C ALA A 84 10.80 9.62 -7.51
N ASP A 85 9.62 10.23 -7.36
CA ASP A 85 9.32 11.17 -6.27
C ASP A 85 9.31 10.44 -4.92
N ALA A 86 9.97 11.01 -3.91
CA ALA A 86 10.14 10.39 -2.60
C ALA A 86 8.80 10.11 -1.90
N GLN A 87 7.78 10.96 -2.09
CA GLN A 87 6.46 10.75 -1.52
C GLN A 87 5.75 9.57 -2.19
N VAL A 88 5.88 9.46 -3.52
CA VAL A 88 5.34 8.32 -4.28
C VAL A 88 6.01 7.03 -3.86
N ARG A 89 7.34 7.00 -3.79
CA ARG A 89 8.10 5.81 -3.38
C ARG A 89 7.73 5.35 -1.97
N TYR A 90 7.59 6.28 -1.03
CA TYR A 90 7.13 5.95 0.32
C TYR A 90 5.67 5.47 0.36
N PHE A 91 4.78 6.09 -0.43
CA PHE A 91 3.39 5.63 -0.53
C PHE A 91 3.30 4.19 -1.06
N VAL A 92 4.05 3.88 -2.12
CA VAL A 92 4.13 2.52 -2.69
C VAL A 92 4.62 1.54 -1.63
N PHE A 93 5.73 1.86 -0.95
CA PHE A 93 6.23 1.03 0.15
C PHE A 93 5.19 0.81 1.24
N ALA A 94 4.49 1.86 1.69
CA ALA A 94 3.46 1.74 2.73
C ALA A 94 2.30 0.84 2.30
N VAL A 95 1.83 0.95 1.06
CA VAL A 95 0.80 0.04 0.53
C VAL A 95 1.30 -1.41 0.54
N LEU A 96 2.51 -1.66 0.03
CA LEU A 96 3.10 -2.99 -0.03
C LEU A 96 3.29 -3.60 1.37
N HIS A 97 3.68 -2.79 2.35
CA HIS A 97 3.81 -3.19 3.74
C HIS A 97 2.48 -3.67 4.33
N GLU A 98 1.39 -2.95 4.11
CA GLU A 98 0.06 -3.37 4.58
C GLU A 98 -0.45 -4.63 3.85
N VAL A 99 -0.15 -4.76 2.56
CA VAL A 99 -0.41 -6.01 1.82
C VAL A 99 0.39 -7.17 2.41
N ALA A 100 1.63 -6.95 2.83
CA ALA A 100 2.45 -7.99 3.46
C ALA A 100 1.83 -8.49 4.77
N HIS A 101 1.31 -7.60 5.62
CA HIS A 101 0.56 -8.00 6.81
C HIS A 101 -0.63 -8.92 6.47
N ALA A 102 -1.40 -8.57 5.45
CA ALA A 102 -2.55 -9.36 5.03
C ALA A 102 -2.15 -10.70 4.36
N TYR A 103 -1.07 -10.69 3.59
CA TYR A 103 -0.54 -11.89 2.93
C TYR A 103 -0.03 -12.91 3.93
N CYS A 104 0.69 -12.46 4.96
CA CYS A 104 1.22 -13.30 6.04
C CYS A 104 0.20 -13.61 7.15
N ASP A 105 -1.04 -13.10 7.06
CA ASP A 105 -2.08 -13.26 8.08
C ASP A 105 -1.61 -12.78 9.47
N HIS A 106 -0.86 -11.66 9.48
CA HIS A 106 -0.33 -11.05 10.69
C HIS A 106 -1.46 -10.60 11.63
N ARG A 107 -1.25 -10.80 12.93
CA ARG A 107 -2.24 -10.46 13.96
C ARG A 107 -2.17 -8.97 14.33
N PRO A 108 -3.30 -8.37 14.75
CA PRO A 108 -3.32 -6.98 15.21
C PRO A 108 -2.33 -6.71 16.36
N PRO A 109 -1.66 -5.54 16.40
CA PRO A 109 -0.67 -5.20 17.42
C PRO A 109 -1.18 -5.25 18.87
N ASN A 110 -2.49 -5.07 19.08
CA ASN A 110 -3.12 -5.12 20.40
C ASN A 110 -3.47 -6.54 20.88
N GLU A 111 -3.24 -7.55 20.05
CA GLU A 111 -3.55 -8.97 20.34
C GLU A 111 -2.30 -9.83 20.59
N ILE A 112 -1.11 -9.25 20.41
CA ILE A 112 0.17 -9.94 20.48
C ILE A 112 1.16 -9.21 21.38
N SER A 113 2.24 -9.88 21.76
CA SER A 113 3.33 -9.25 22.50
C SER A 113 4.08 -8.25 21.64
N LYS A 114 4.83 -7.36 22.29
CA LYS A 114 5.69 -6.39 21.60
C LYS A 114 6.71 -7.09 20.68
N ASP A 115 7.36 -8.15 21.15
CA ASP A 115 8.40 -8.84 20.40
C ASP A 115 7.81 -9.57 19.17
N GLU A 116 6.60 -10.15 19.31
CA GLU A 116 5.87 -10.71 18.17
C GLU A 116 5.49 -9.63 17.16
N ASN A 117 5.01 -8.47 17.63
CA ASN A 117 4.69 -7.36 16.74
C ASN A 117 5.93 -6.86 16.00
N ASP A 118 7.04 -6.63 16.72
CA ASP A 118 8.30 -6.17 16.14
C ASP A 118 8.82 -7.18 15.07
N ALA A 119 8.57 -8.48 15.26
CA ALA A 119 8.88 -9.50 14.26
C ALA A 119 7.96 -9.43 13.02
N GLN A 120 6.64 -9.29 13.21
CA GLN A 120 5.68 -9.12 12.10
C GLN A 120 6.00 -7.87 11.27
N GLU A 121 6.35 -6.77 11.92
CA GLU A 121 6.75 -5.51 11.27
C GLU A 121 8.06 -5.68 10.47
N ALA A 122 9.03 -6.43 11.01
CA ALA A 122 10.27 -6.72 10.30
C ALA A 122 10.03 -7.58 9.05
N GLU A 123 9.17 -8.59 9.15
CA GLU A 123 8.77 -9.44 8.03
C GLU A 123 8.02 -8.65 6.96
N ALA A 124 7.03 -7.83 7.35
CA ALA A 124 6.28 -6.98 6.43
C ALA A 124 7.19 -5.97 5.71
N ASN A 125 8.14 -5.36 6.42
CA ASN A 125 9.15 -4.48 5.81
C ASN A 125 10.04 -5.23 4.81
N ALA A 126 10.53 -6.42 5.16
CA ALA A 126 11.39 -7.21 4.30
C ALA A 126 10.68 -7.58 2.97
N LEU A 127 9.42 -8.02 3.04
CA LEU A 127 8.61 -8.32 1.86
C LEU A 127 8.32 -7.07 1.02
N ALA A 128 7.96 -5.96 1.65
CA ALA A 128 7.71 -4.71 0.94
C ALA A 128 8.96 -4.20 0.20
N PHE A 129 10.14 -4.28 0.83
CA PHE A 129 11.41 -3.97 0.15
C PHE A 129 11.67 -4.92 -1.02
N GLN A 130 11.48 -6.22 -0.80
CA GLN A 130 11.71 -7.22 -1.84
C GLN A 130 10.83 -6.95 -3.06
N TRP A 131 9.50 -6.90 -2.88
CA TRP A 131 8.56 -6.71 -3.99
C TRP A 131 8.83 -5.42 -4.76
N PHE A 132 9.07 -4.32 -4.04
CA PHE A 132 9.31 -3.05 -4.70
C PHE A 132 10.62 -3.06 -5.50
N ASN A 133 11.70 -3.59 -4.94
CA ASN A 133 13.01 -3.61 -5.59
C ASN A 133 13.09 -4.66 -6.71
N ASP A 134 12.40 -5.79 -6.57
CA ASP A 134 12.24 -6.78 -7.65
C ASP A 134 11.52 -6.15 -8.84
N PHE A 135 10.44 -5.40 -8.60
CA PHE A 135 9.74 -4.65 -9.65
C PHE A 135 10.64 -3.61 -10.33
N ILE A 136 11.39 -2.82 -9.55
CA ILE A 136 12.34 -1.83 -10.08
C ILE A 136 13.40 -2.52 -10.97
N GLY A 137 13.93 -3.66 -10.52
CA GLY A 137 14.92 -4.43 -11.26
C GLY A 137 14.40 -5.03 -12.57
N GLN A 138 13.14 -5.46 -12.59
CA GLN A 138 12.51 -6.09 -13.76
C GLN A 138 12.10 -5.07 -14.84
N GLU A 139 11.65 -3.87 -14.44
CA GLU A 139 11.18 -2.82 -15.36
C GLU A 139 12.28 -2.24 -16.26
N ASN A 140 13.55 -2.61 -16.05
CA ASN A 140 14.70 -2.19 -16.86
C ASN A 140 14.74 -0.66 -17.10
N ARG A 141 14.29 0.12 -16.08
CA ARG A 141 14.26 1.58 -16.07
C ARG A 141 15.52 2.09 -15.39
N PRO A 142 16.57 2.50 -16.13
CA PRO A 142 17.88 2.81 -15.54
C PRO A 142 17.88 4.01 -14.59
N ALA A 143 16.79 4.79 -14.59
CA ALA A 143 16.64 6.02 -13.84
C ALA A 143 15.92 5.85 -12.48
N LEU A 144 15.39 4.66 -12.18
CA LEU A 144 14.71 4.40 -10.91
C LEU A 144 15.64 3.60 -9.99
N PRO A 145 16.28 4.22 -8.98
CA PRO A 145 17.12 3.48 -8.04
C PRO A 145 16.25 2.60 -7.13
N GLU A 146 16.85 1.53 -6.61
CA GLU A 146 16.26 0.70 -5.55
C GLU A 146 15.82 1.58 -4.37
N PHE A 147 14.70 1.21 -3.75
CA PHE A 147 14.20 1.82 -2.53
C PHE A 147 14.99 1.33 -1.33
N THR A 148 15.47 2.29 -0.52
CA THR A 148 16.42 2.03 0.56
C THR A 148 15.83 2.27 1.94
N GLN A 149 16.41 1.61 2.96
CA GLN A 149 16.10 1.86 4.36
C GLN A 149 16.27 3.34 4.74
N GLN A 150 17.28 4.03 4.19
CA GLN A 150 17.49 5.45 4.45
C GLN A 150 16.38 6.34 3.87
N GLU A 151 15.78 5.96 2.74
CA GLU A 151 14.59 6.66 2.21
C GLU A 151 13.38 6.45 3.10
N LEU A 152 13.14 5.21 3.55
CA LEU A 152 12.06 4.89 4.49
C LEU A 152 12.17 5.72 5.78
N GLU A 153 13.34 5.73 6.41
CA GLU A 153 13.60 6.48 7.64
C GLU A 153 13.36 7.98 7.46
N ARG A 154 13.83 8.56 6.34
CA ARG A 154 13.60 9.97 6.02
C ARG A 154 12.12 10.30 5.86
N ALA A 155 11.37 9.45 5.17
CA ALA A 155 9.94 9.64 4.97
C ALA A 155 9.17 9.52 6.29
N GLN A 156 9.49 8.54 7.13
CA GLN A 156 8.88 8.35 8.45
C GLN A 156 9.20 9.52 9.39
N ALA A 157 10.43 10.03 9.37
CA ALA A 157 10.83 11.21 10.15
C ALA A 157 10.04 12.45 9.71
N ALA A 158 9.96 12.73 8.41
CA ALA A 158 9.20 13.86 7.88
C ALA A 158 7.70 13.78 8.26
N ASN A 159 7.10 12.60 8.17
CA ASN A 159 5.70 12.38 8.55
C ASN A 159 5.44 12.54 10.05
N ARG A 160 6.42 12.18 10.88
CA ARG A 160 6.37 12.37 12.33
C ARG A 160 6.49 13.85 12.70
N GLU A 161 7.41 14.57 12.08
CA GLU A 161 7.56 16.01 12.28
C GLU A 161 6.28 16.77 11.89
N ALA A 162 5.71 16.47 10.71
CA ALA A 162 4.46 17.09 10.27
C ALA A 162 3.30 16.82 11.24
N MET A 163 3.26 15.64 11.86
CA MET A 163 2.26 15.31 12.89
C MET A 163 2.47 16.12 14.17
N LEU A 164 3.70 16.23 14.65
CA LEU A 164 4.02 16.99 15.85
C LEU A 164 3.72 18.48 15.67
N ASP A 165 4.00 19.02 14.48
CA ASP A 165 3.66 20.38 14.10
C ASP A 165 2.13 20.61 14.11
N ALA A 166 1.36 19.69 13.50
CA ALA A 166 -0.10 19.78 13.49
C ALA A 166 -0.73 19.68 14.89
N LEU A 167 -0.06 19.01 15.82
CA LEU A 167 -0.49 18.88 17.23
C LEU A 167 0.00 20.04 18.11
N GLY A 168 0.82 20.97 17.59
CA GLY A 168 1.41 22.06 18.36
C GLY A 168 2.39 21.60 19.44
N ARG A 169 3.10 20.48 19.22
CA ARG A 169 3.97 19.82 20.22
C ARG A 169 5.46 19.88 19.87
N ARG A 170 5.91 20.97 19.23
CA ARG A 170 7.33 21.20 18.92
C ARG A 170 8.05 21.93 20.05
#